data_AF-A0A2T1ESS3-F1
#
_entry.id   AF-A0A2T1ESS3-F1
#
_cell.length_a   1.000
_cell.length_b   1.000
_cell.length_c   1.000
_cell.angle_alpha   90.00
_cell.angle_beta   90.00
_cell.angle_gamma   90.00
#
_symmetry.space_group_name_H-M   'P 1'
#
loop_
_entity.id
_entity.type
_entity.pdbx_description
1 polymer ?
#
loop_
_entity_poly.entity_id
_entity_poly.type
_entity_poly.pdbx_seq_one_letter_code
_entity_poly.pdbx_strand_id
1 'polypeptide(L)'
;MDYLARNIITIALPALMLLIAIVATGKTGDAAVWSGLRKVGASFGVLSGLSVLVIAGFVANYFSYFVVDSLLVRFYHKRRDLEQPEKLTREIDKLPITNDLKIKLKWAVLHSNSKIIGLKYIFLKWFILAAIVDAVLSIAGYLGEFNLLFELNSHFKLQYMLIGISIFIFFALVRSKKIWLLVSAFCIIINLAEIVPWYFPAPAFAGEIPGQQLRILHSNVLTSNQRYADVISLVKKEQPDIAVFVEVSTSWAKELSVLSEIFPYSEQQQESEEYGSAIYSKLPLANTSVKSFSSRRKSLLADVQFQGKIISLILVHPTVPIKQESFIDRNKQLTAIGEYAAPVKNPLIVVGDFNTTMWSPFYKNMVNTGKLHNARSGFGILPTWPTFMPLAYIPIDHLLVSKEIGVLNIHTGPKVGSDHLPLITDLVL
;
A
#
# COMPACT_ATOMS: atom_id res chain seq x y z
N MET A 1 35.91 -21.06 -4.78
CA MET A 1 35.82 -19.58 -4.73
C MET A 1 34.51 -19.06 -5.28
N ASP A 2 34.06 -19.53 -6.45
CA ASP A 2 32.72 -19.25 -7.01
C ASP A 2 31.58 -19.68 -6.07
N TYR A 3 31.69 -20.86 -5.45
CA TYR A 3 30.71 -21.31 -4.45
C TYR A 3 30.63 -20.39 -3.21
N LEU A 4 31.77 -19.92 -2.72
CA LEU A 4 31.83 -18.95 -1.61
C LEU A 4 31.23 -17.60 -1.99
N ALA A 5 31.58 -17.07 -3.17
CA ALA A 5 31.00 -15.82 -3.68
C ALA A 5 29.49 -15.93 -3.87
N ARG A 6 28.99 -17.07 -4.40
CA ARG A 6 27.57 -17.34 -4.54
C ARG A 6 26.87 -17.39 -3.19
N ASN A 7 27.39 -18.16 -2.23
CA ASN A 7 26.80 -18.24 -0.89
C ASN A 7 26.73 -16.88 -0.19
N ILE A 8 27.76 -16.05 -0.35
CA ILE A 8 27.74 -14.68 0.18
C ILE A 8 26.60 -13.87 -0.44
N ILE A 9 26.44 -13.87 -1.77
CA ILE A 9 25.36 -13.14 -2.45
C ILE A 9 23.97 -13.68 -2.05
N THR A 10 23.82 -15.01 -1.99
CA THR A 10 22.58 -15.70 -1.62
C THR A 10 22.11 -15.33 -0.22
N ILE A 11 23.05 -15.23 0.73
CA ILE A 11 22.75 -14.96 2.15
C ILE A 11 22.65 -13.44 2.41
N ALA A 12 23.42 -12.62 1.69
CA ALA A 12 23.50 -11.18 1.94
C ALA A 12 22.16 -10.47 1.76
N LEU A 13 21.37 -10.83 0.73
CA LEU A 13 20.08 -10.17 0.48
C LEU A 13 19.05 -10.47 1.60
N PRO A 14 18.74 -11.73 1.96
CA PRO A 14 17.88 -12.03 3.09
C PRO A 14 18.40 -11.44 4.42
N ALA A 15 19.71 -11.52 4.67
CA ALA A 15 20.31 -10.98 5.89
C ALA A 15 20.15 -9.45 5.97
N LEU A 16 20.36 -8.73 4.87
CA LEU A 16 20.17 -7.29 4.81
C LEU A 16 18.70 -6.90 4.99
N MET A 17 17.77 -7.63 4.36
CA MET A 17 16.33 -7.43 4.53
C MET A 17 15.91 -7.59 5.99
N LEU A 18 16.36 -8.66 6.64
CA LEU A 18 16.08 -8.90 8.05
C LEU A 18 16.75 -7.83 8.94
N LEU A 19 17.98 -7.42 8.64
CA LEU A 19 18.69 -6.39 9.39
C LEU A 19 17.97 -5.03 9.32
N ILE A 20 17.54 -4.61 8.13
CA ILE A 20 16.75 -3.38 7.95
C ILE A 20 15.44 -3.47 8.74
N ALA A 21 14.76 -4.61 8.69
CA ALA A 21 13.54 -4.83 9.44
C ALA A 21 13.76 -4.79 10.96
N ILE A 22 14.86 -5.39 11.45
CA ILE A 22 15.29 -5.34 12.86
C ILE A 22 15.57 -3.89 13.28
N VAL A 23 16.38 -3.16 12.53
CA VAL A 23 16.72 -1.75 12.81
C VAL A 23 15.45 -0.91 12.87
N ALA A 24 14.51 -1.15 11.96
CA ALA A 24 13.24 -0.45 11.93
C ALA A 24 12.30 -0.80 13.09
N THR A 25 12.64 -1.77 13.96
CA THR A 25 11.84 -2.11 15.15
C THR A 25 12.29 -1.39 16.42
N GLY A 26 13.52 -0.85 16.45
CA GLY A 26 14.10 -0.21 17.64
C GLY A 26 14.37 -1.15 18.84
N LYS A 27 14.24 -2.47 18.66
CA LYS A 27 14.46 -3.48 19.71
C LYS A 27 15.85 -4.10 19.60
N THR A 28 16.34 -4.70 20.69
CA THR A 28 17.65 -5.39 20.75
C THR A 28 17.50 -6.86 21.18
N GLY A 29 18.49 -7.69 20.87
CA GLY A 29 18.51 -9.12 21.23
C GLY A 29 17.45 -9.96 20.52
N ASP A 30 17.04 -11.07 21.13
CA ASP A 30 16.13 -12.06 20.53
C ASP A 30 14.79 -11.43 20.12
N ALA A 31 14.28 -10.50 20.94
CA ALA A 31 13.04 -9.78 20.66
C ALA A 31 13.11 -8.96 19.36
N ALA A 32 14.30 -8.49 18.99
CA ALA A 32 14.53 -7.75 17.75
C ALA A 32 14.40 -8.66 16.53
N VAL A 33 14.97 -9.86 16.58
CA VAL A 33 14.91 -10.85 15.49
C VAL A 33 13.46 -11.29 15.25
N TRP A 34 12.72 -11.61 16.31
CA TRP A 34 11.30 -12.00 16.20
C TRP A 34 10.40 -10.86 15.72
N SER A 35 10.70 -9.62 16.11
CA SER A 35 9.94 -8.44 15.66
C SER A 35 10.29 -8.08 14.21
N GLY A 36 11.56 -8.21 13.83
CA GLY A 36 12.05 -8.03 12.46
C GLY A 36 11.42 -9.03 11.50
N LEU A 37 11.39 -10.33 11.86
CA LEU A 37 10.71 -11.36 11.07
C LEU A 37 9.22 -11.09 10.91
N ARG A 38 8.51 -10.70 11.98
CA ARG A 38 7.11 -10.27 11.88
C ARG A 38 6.95 -9.08 10.94
N LYS A 39 7.85 -8.12 10.99
CA LYS A 39 7.82 -6.93 10.12
C LYS A 39 8.07 -7.30 8.66
N VAL A 40 8.96 -8.25 8.38
CA VAL A 40 9.15 -8.81 7.02
C VAL A 40 7.91 -9.58 6.55
N GLY A 41 7.25 -10.32 7.45
CA GLY A 41 6.01 -11.06 7.16
C GLY A 41 4.73 -10.24 7.17
N ALA A 42 4.82 -8.96 7.55
CA ALA A 42 3.68 -8.06 7.75
C ALA A 42 2.56 -8.72 8.59
N SER A 43 1.30 -8.58 8.17
CA SER A 43 0.12 -9.05 8.88
C SER A 43 0.01 -10.58 9.00
N PHE A 44 0.88 -11.34 8.33
CA PHE A 44 0.89 -12.80 8.34
C PHE A 44 1.92 -13.39 9.32
N GLY A 45 2.52 -12.56 10.17
CA GLY A 45 3.36 -13.00 11.30
C GLY A 45 4.76 -13.53 10.91
N VAL A 46 5.38 -14.27 11.83
CA VAL A 46 6.79 -14.70 11.68
C VAL A 46 6.99 -15.70 10.52
N LEU A 47 6.05 -16.63 10.35
CA LEU A 47 6.16 -17.71 9.36
C LEU A 47 6.17 -17.17 7.93
N SER A 48 5.34 -16.17 7.63
CA SER A 48 5.38 -15.48 6.34
C SER A 48 6.67 -14.69 6.16
N GLY A 49 7.19 -14.07 7.23
CA GLY A 49 8.50 -13.41 7.20
C GLY A 49 9.63 -14.37 6.83
N LEU A 50 9.63 -15.57 7.41
CA LEU A 50 10.55 -16.64 7.02
C LEU A 50 10.37 -17.06 5.56
N SER A 51 9.13 -17.25 5.10
CA SER A 51 8.84 -17.57 3.70
C SER A 51 9.37 -16.51 2.72
N VAL A 52 9.19 -15.22 3.04
CA VAL A 52 9.72 -14.10 2.25
C VAL A 52 11.24 -14.14 2.20
N LEU A 53 11.91 -14.37 3.32
CA LEU A 53 13.38 -14.49 3.36
C LEU A 53 13.89 -15.70 2.58
N VAL A 54 13.19 -16.83 2.64
CA VAL A 54 13.52 -18.04 1.86
C VAL A 54 13.36 -17.78 0.37
N ILE A 55 12.27 -17.14 -0.05
CA ILE A 55 12.05 -16.77 -1.46
C ILE A 55 13.12 -15.77 -1.91
N ALA A 56 13.42 -14.75 -1.12
CA ALA A 56 14.49 -13.80 -1.40
C ALA A 56 15.84 -14.51 -1.52
N GLY A 57 16.10 -15.53 -0.68
CA GLY A 57 17.28 -16.39 -0.77
C GLY A 57 17.32 -17.19 -2.07
N PHE A 58 16.21 -17.80 -2.50
CA PHE A 58 16.14 -18.50 -3.78
C PHE A 58 16.37 -17.55 -4.97
N VAL A 59 15.79 -16.35 -4.94
CA VAL A 59 15.98 -15.32 -5.97
C VAL A 59 17.44 -14.85 -6.00
N ALA A 60 18.02 -14.54 -4.84
CA ALA A 60 19.42 -14.14 -4.71
C ALA A 60 20.37 -15.25 -5.15
N ASN A 61 20.05 -16.51 -4.82
CA ASN A 61 20.80 -17.67 -5.26
C ASN A 61 20.81 -17.77 -6.78
N TYR A 62 19.63 -17.75 -7.41
CA TYR A 62 19.51 -17.79 -8.86
C TYR A 62 20.25 -16.62 -9.53
N PHE A 63 20.15 -15.42 -8.95
CA PHE A 63 20.90 -14.25 -9.40
C PHE A 63 22.41 -14.40 -9.23
N SER A 64 22.89 -15.05 -8.16
CA SER A 64 24.32 -15.28 -7.91
C SER A 64 24.95 -16.24 -8.93
N TYR A 65 24.24 -17.33 -9.27
CA TYR A 65 24.66 -18.23 -10.35
C TYR A 65 24.77 -17.45 -11.67
N PHE A 66 23.83 -16.55 -11.93
CA PHE A 66 23.83 -15.71 -13.12
C PHE A 66 25.00 -14.71 -13.14
N VAL A 67 25.26 -13.98 -12.06
CA VAL A 67 26.30 -12.93 -12.00
C VAL A 67 27.71 -13.51 -12.06
N VAL A 68 27.99 -14.54 -11.25
CA VAL A 68 29.33 -15.13 -11.14
C VAL A 68 29.72 -15.81 -12.45
N ASP A 69 28.82 -16.59 -13.06
CA ASP A 69 29.08 -17.27 -14.32
C ASP A 69 29.25 -16.27 -15.47
N SER A 70 28.36 -15.29 -15.56
CA SER A 70 28.36 -14.32 -16.67
C SER A 70 29.60 -13.42 -16.67
N LEU A 71 30.06 -12.98 -15.50
CA LEU A 71 31.24 -12.11 -15.39
C LEU A 71 32.52 -12.85 -15.76
N LEU A 72 32.73 -14.05 -15.21
CA LEU A 72 33.94 -14.84 -15.48
C LEU A 72 33.98 -15.31 -16.93
N VAL A 73 32.85 -15.78 -17.48
CA VAL A 73 32.75 -16.18 -18.90
C VAL A 73 33.06 -15.02 -19.83
N ARG A 74 32.54 -13.82 -19.57
CA ARG A 74 32.86 -12.63 -20.38
C ARG A 74 34.32 -12.20 -20.27
N PHE A 75 34.87 -12.25 -19.06
CA PHE A 75 36.27 -11.90 -18.82
C PHE A 75 37.21 -12.82 -19.61
N TYR A 76 37.02 -14.14 -19.52
CA TYR A 76 37.84 -15.11 -20.26
C TYR A 76 37.60 -15.07 -21.77
N HIS A 77 36.36 -14.86 -22.21
CA HIS A 77 36.07 -14.68 -23.63
C HIS A 77 36.78 -13.47 -24.21
N LYS A 78 36.81 -12.33 -23.49
CA LYS A 78 37.52 -11.12 -23.94
C LYS A 78 39.05 -11.29 -23.91
N ARG A 79 39.59 -12.02 -22.94
CA ARG A 79 41.02 -12.33 -22.87
C ARG A 79 41.50 -13.21 -24.02
N ARG A 80 40.62 -14.04 -24.60
CA ARG A 80 40.93 -14.82 -25.79
C ARG A 80 41.39 -13.95 -26.97
N ASP A 81 40.86 -12.74 -27.10
CA ASP A 81 41.24 -11.85 -28.19
C ASP A 81 42.68 -11.30 -28.04
N LEU A 82 43.30 -11.48 -26.86
CA LEU A 82 44.64 -11.00 -26.52
C LEU A 82 45.64 -12.12 -26.20
N GLU A 83 45.16 -13.33 -25.88
CA GLU A 83 45.98 -14.45 -25.40
C GLU A 83 45.60 -15.78 -26.07
N GLN A 84 46.58 -16.66 -26.27
CA GLN A 84 46.37 -17.98 -26.88
C GLN A 84 45.38 -18.85 -26.07
N PRO A 85 44.37 -19.47 -26.70
CA PRO A 85 43.35 -20.28 -26.02
C PRO A 85 43.91 -21.40 -25.14
N GLU A 86 45.03 -22.02 -25.52
CA GLU A 86 45.68 -23.11 -24.77
C GLU A 86 46.24 -22.61 -23.44
N LYS A 87 46.77 -21.39 -23.42
CA LYS A 87 47.29 -20.73 -22.20
C LYS A 87 46.14 -20.45 -21.22
N LEU A 88 45.04 -19.89 -21.72
CA LEU A 88 43.85 -19.60 -20.93
C LEU A 88 43.19 -20.87 -20.39
N THR A 89 43.17 -21.95 -21.18
CA THR A 89 42.62 -23.26 -20.76
C THR A 89 43.42 -23.84 -19.59
N ARG A 90 44.76 -23.77 -19.64
CA ARG A 90 45.65 -24.20 -18.54
C ARG A 90 45.49 -23.33 -17.29
N GLU A 91 45.22 -22.04 -17.46
CA GLU A 91 44.92 -21.14 -16.34
C GLU A 91 43.59 -21.50 -15.67
N ILE A 92 42.53 -21.72 -16.46
CA ILE A 92 41.21 -22.14 -15.97
C ILE A 92 41.29 -23.44 -15.16
N ASP A 93 42.14 -24.39 -15.57
CA ASP A 93 42.34 -25.64 -14.83
C ASP A 93 42.87 -25.43 -13.42
N LYS A 94 43.72 -24.42 -13.23
CA LYS A 94 44.32 -24.07 -11.95
C LYS A 94 43.40 -23.23 -11.05
N LEU A 95 42.31 -22.68 -11.59
CA LEU A 95 41.38 -21.86 -10.80
C LEU A 95 40.68 -22.70 -9.71
N PRO A 96 40.52 -22.16 -8.50
CA PRO A 96 39.78 -22.80 -7.41
C PRO A 96 38.26 -22.59 -7.57
N ILE A 97 37.70 -23.03 -8.69
CA ILE A 97 36.27 -22.93 -9.06
C ILE A 97 35.68 -24.29 -9.42
N THR A 98 34.35 -24.40 -9.45
CA THR A 98 33.64 -25.66 -9.77
C THR A 98 33.96 -26.19 -11.16
N ASN A 99 33.93 -27.52 -11.32
CA ASN A 99 34.17 -28.18 -12.62
C ASN A 99 33.16 -27.75 -13.70
N ASP A 100 31.89 -27.55 -13.33
CA ASP A 100 30.86 -27.00 -14.23
C ASP A 100 31.26 -25.63 -14.79
N LEU A 101 31.72 -24.72 -13.93
CA LEU A 101 32.17 -23.41 -14.36
C LEU A 101 33.45 -23.49 -15.19
N LYS A 102 34.40 -24.38 -14.84
CA LYS A 102 35.59 -24.64 -15.68
C LYS A 102 35.20 -25.06 -17.09
N ILE A 103 34.23 -25.96 -17.24
CA ILE A 103 33.73 -26.41 -18.54
C ILE A 103 33.15 -25.23 -19.32
N LYS A 104 32.29 -24.41 -18.71
CA LYS A 104 31.72 -23.20 -19.34
C LYS A 104 32.80 -22.21 -19.80
N LEU A 105 33.80 -21.95 -18.96
CA LEU A 105 34.91 -21.04 -19.27
C LEU A 105 35.77 -21.57 -20.41
N LYS A 106 36.18 -22.85 -20.37
CA LYS A 106 36.95 -23.49 -21.43
C LYS A 106 36.17 -23.49 -22.74
N TRP A 107 34.87 -23.78 -22.68
CA TRP A 107 34.02 -23.79 -23.85
C TRP A 107 33.92 -22.39 -24.49
N ALA A 108 33.78 -21.33 -23.68
CA ALA A 108 33.77 -19.94 -24.15
C ALA A 108 35.13 -19.48 -24.74
N VAL A 109 36.24 -20.00 -24.23
CA VAL A 109 37.60 -19.73 -24.76
C VAL A 109 37.83 -20.49 -26.07
N LEU A 110 37.38 -21.75 -26.17
CA LEU A 110 37.69 -22.64 -27.31
C LEU A 110 36.73 -22.50 -28.50
N HIS A 111 35.49 -22.04 -28.30
CA HIS A 111 34.47 -22.00 -29.36
C HIS A 111 34.07 -20.56 -29.71
N SER A 112 34.54 -20.06 -30.85
CA SER A 112 34.35 -18.65 -31.29
C SER A 112 32.92 -18.25 -31.65
N ASN A 113 32.06 -19.24 -31.92
CA ASN A 113 30.69 -19.03 -32.39
C ASN A 113 29.61 -19.30 -31.34
N SER A 114 30.01 -19.49 -30.09
CA SER A 114 29.03 -19.56 -29.03
C SER A 114 28.43 -18.17 -28.83
N LYS A 115 27.14 -18.02 -29.17
CA LYS A 115 26.31 -16.96 -28.58
C LYS A 115 26.33 -17.21 -27.07
N ILE A 116 27.36 -16.69 -26.38
CA ILE A 116 27.30 -16.45 -24.95
C ILE A 116 25.98 -15.75 -24.77
N ILE A 117 25.04 -16.38 -24.06
CA ILE A 117 23.75 -15.78 -23.78
C ILE A 117 24.08 -14.46 -23.08
N GLY A 118 24.05 -13.38 -23.86
CA GLY A 118 24.54 -12.12 -23.37
C GLY A 118 23.67 -11.70 -22.21
N LEU A 119 24.26 -11.08 -21.20
CA LEU A 119 23.55 -10.43 -20.09
C LEU A 119 22.27 -9.70 -20.57
N LYS A 120 22.34 -9.06 -21.75
CA LYS A 120 21.23 -8.44 -22.48
C LYS A 120 20.03 -9.37 -22.73
N TYR A 121 20.24 -10.61 -23.13
CA TYR A 121 19.17 -11.57 -23.43
C TYR A 121 18.45 -12.06 -22.17
N ILE A 122 19.16 -12.20 -21.06
CA ILE A 122 18.57 -12.60 -19.78
C ILE A 122 17.80 -11.45 -19.16
N PHE A 123 18.36 -10.23 -19.12
CA PHE A 123 17.60 -9.03 -18.73
C PHE A 123 16.35 -8.86 -19.60
N LEU A 124 16.48 -9.04 -20.92
CA LEU A 124 15.33 -8.98 -21.82
C LEU A 124 14.22 -9.96 -21.41
N LYS A 125 14.53 -11.23 -21.09
CA LYS A 125 13.51 -12.20 -20.65
C LYS A 125 12.84 -11.81 -19.34
N TRP A 126 13.59 -11.30 -18.36
CA TRP A 126 13.03 -10.84 -17.09
C TRP A 126 12.12 -9.62 -17.26
N PHE A 127 12.50 -8.64 -18.09
CA PHE A 127 11.65 -7.49 -18.40
C PHE A 127 10.41 -7.88 -19.21
N ILE A 128 10.50 -8.90 -20.07
CA ILE A 128 9.33 -9.47 -20.74
C ILE A 128 8.39 -10.10 -19.72
N LEU A 129 8.90 -10.94 -18.82
CA LEU A 129 8.09 -11.55 -17.77
C LEU A 129 7.44 -10.49 -16.87
N ALA A 130 8.20 -9.47 -16.46
CA ALA A 130 7.70 -8.34 -15.69
C ALA A 130 6.57 -7.61 -16.43
N ALA A 131 6.70 -7.38 -17.74
CA ALA A 131 5.66 -6.74 -18.55
C ALA A 131 4.37 -7.58 -18.62
N ILE A 132 4.49 -8.90 -18.74
CA ILE A 132 3.34 -9.81 -18.73
C ILE A 132 2.64 -9.76 -17.37
N VAL A 133 3.41 -9.86 -16.28
CA VAL A 133 2.87 -9.83 -14.92
C VAL A 133 2.18 -8.48 -14.66
N ASP A 134 2.85 -7.37 -14.95
CA ASP A 134 2.29 -6.01 -14.77
C ASP A 134 0.98 -5.82 -15.56
N ALA A 135 0.93 -6.30 -16.81
CA ALA A 135 -0.29 -6.25 -17.62
C ALA A 135 -1.43 -7.08 -17.00
N VAL A 136 -1.14 -8.31 -16.57
CA VAL A 136 -2.14 -9.18 -15.94
C VAL A 136 -2.66 -8.54 -14.65
N LEU A 137 -1.79 -8.04 -13.77
CA LEU A 137 -2.21 -7.43 -12.50
C LEU A 137 -2.98 -6.12 -12.72
N SER A 138 -2.56 -5.29 -13.68
CA SER A 138 -3.24 -4.04 -14.05
C SER A 138 -4.68 -4.28 -14.49
N ILE A 139 -4.91 -5.33 -15.29
CA ILE A 139 -6.23 -5.72 -15.79
C ILE A 139 -7.04 -6.46 -14.72
N ALA A 140 -6.42 -7.35 -13.95
CA ALA A 140 -7.10 -8.17 -12.95
C ALA A 140 -7.91 -7.33 -11.94
N GLY A 141 -7.41 -6.14 -11.58
CA GLY A 141 -8.13 -5.23 -10.68
C GLY A 141 -9.53 -4.81 -11.15
N TYR A 142 -9.80 -4.83 -12.46
CA TYR A 142 -11.13 -4.52 -13.02
C TYR A 142 -12.13 -5.66 -12.84
N LEU A 143 -11.65 -6.88 -12.58
CA LEU A 143 -12.48 -8.07 -12.33
C LEU A 143 -12.74 -8.28 -10.83
N GLY A 144 -12.51 -7.25 -10.00
CA GLY A 144 -12.58 -7.34 -8.55
C GLY A 144 -13.93 -7.77 -7.99
N GLU A 145 -15.02 -7.56 -8.72
CA GLU A 145 -16.37 -7.98 -8.33
C GLU A 145 -16.51 -9.50 -8.23
N PHE A 146 -15.74 -10.25 -9.02
CA PHE A 146 -15.88 -11.71 -9.11
C PHE A 146 -15.12 -12.45 -8.01
N ASN A 147 -14.02 -11.88 -7.50
CA ASN A 147 -13.15 -12.60 -6.58
C ASN A 147 -12.25 -11.68 -5.75
N LEU A 148 -11.98 -12.10 -4.51
CA LEU A 148 -11.02 -11.43 -3.60
C LEU A 148 -9.65 -11.20 -4.24
N LEU A 149 -9.08 -12.22 -4.90
CA LEU A 149 -7.76 -12.09 -5.52
C LEU A 149 -7.74 -11.01 -6.59
N PHE A 150 -8.82 -10.85 -7.36
CA PHE A 150 -8.94 -9.80 -8.35
C PHE A 150 -9.12 -8.43 -7.69
N GLU A 151 -9.90 -8.32 -6.61
CA GLU A 151 -10.06 -7.04 -5.92
C GLU A 151 -8.74 -6.56 -5.29
N LEU A 152 -7.94 -7.46 -4.72
CA LEU A 152 -6.63 -7.11 -4.15
C LEU A 152 -5.72 -6.42 -5.19
N ASN A 153 -5.85 -6.78 -6.46
CA ASN A 153 -5.12 -6.13 -7.56
C ASN A 153 -5.64 -4.73 -7.90
N SER A 154 -6.84 -4.35 -7.46
CA SER A 154 -7.35 -2.99 -7.65
C SER A 154 -6.59 -1.95 -6.82
N HIS A 155 -5.93 -2.35 -5.73
CA HIS A 155 -5.34 -1.43 -4.77
C HIS A 155 -4.00 -0.82 -5.19
N PHE A 156 -3.31 -1.40 -6.17
CA PHE A 156 -1.91 -1.07 -6.47
C PHE A 156 -1.71 -0.35 -7.81
N LYS A 157 -2.71 0.42 -8.26
CA LYS A 157 -2.68 1.11 -9.57
C LYS A 157 -1.45 2.01 -9.72
N LEU A 158 -1.07 2.75 -8.68
CA LEU A 158 0.12 3.59 -8.69
C LEU A 158 1.41 2.78 -8.88
N GLN A 159 1.53 1.67 -8.16
CA GLN A 159 2.69 0.79 -8.20
C GLN A 159 2.84 0.15 -9.59
N TYR A 160 1.74 -0.34 -10.16
CA TYR A 160 1.72 -0.90 -11.51
C TYR A 160 2.10 0.15 -12.56
N MET A 161 1.60 1.39 -12.42
CA MET A 161 2.03 2.49 -13.30
C MET A 161 3.55 2.73 -13.23
N LEU A 162 4.14 2.76 -12.02
CA LEU A 162 5.59 2.98 -11.84
C LEU A 162 6.44 1.82 -12.37
N ILE A 163 5.97 0.59 -12.18
CA ILE A 163 6.59 -0.61 -12.76
C ILE A 163 6.51 -0.54 -14.29
N GLY A 164 5.35 -0.20 -14.85
CA GLY A 164 5.13 0.02 -16.27
C GLY A 164 6.07 1.08 -16.87
N ILE A 165 6.27 2.23 -16.20
CA ILE A 165 7.23 3.26 -16.61
C ILE A 165 8.66 2.71 -16.66
N SER A 166 9.06 1.95 -15.63
CA SER A 166 10.39 1.35 -15.55
C SER A 166 10.64 0.36 -16.70
N ILE A 167 9.63 -0.45 -17.02
CA ILE A 167 9.66 -1.41 -18.13
C ILE A 167 9.68 -0.67 -19.48
N PHE A 168 8.87 0.38 -19.64
CA PHE A 168 8.82 1.19 -20.85
C PHE A 168 10.18 1.83 -21.15
N ILE A 169 10.81 2.46 -20.14
CA ILE A 169 12.15 3.05 -20.27
C ILE A 169 13.17 1.99 -20.71
N PHE A 170 13.13 0.80 -20.12
CA PHE A 170 14.02 -0.30 -20.51
C PHE A 170 13.87 -0.67 -21.99
N PHE A 171 12.64 -0.91 -22.47
CA PHE A 171 12.42 -1.29 -23.87
C PHE A 171 12.71 -0.14 -24.85
N ALA A 172 12.49 1.11 -24.44
CA ALA A 172 12.88 2.29 -25.22
C ALA A 172 14.40 2.38 -25.39
N LEU A 173 15.17 2.15 -24.32
CA LEU A 173 16.64 2.19 -24.35
C LEU A 173 17.25 1.03 -25.15
N VAL A 174 16.71 -0.18 -25.03
CA VAL A 174 17.22 -1.36 -25.75
C VAL A 174 16.90 -1.29 -27.26
N ARG A 175 15.94 -0.44 -27.67
CA ARG A 175 15.50 -0.22 -29.06
C ARG A 175 15.18 -1.52 -29.81
N SER A 176 14.64 -2.50 -29.10
CA SER A 176 14.25 -3.80 -29.67
C SER A 176 12.94 -4.28 -29.05
N LYS A 177 12.23 -5.18 -29.74
CA LYS A 177 10.96 -5.77 -29.27
C LYS A 177 9.86 -4.74 -28.98
N LYS A 178 9.50 -3.94 -30.00
CA LYS A 178 8.48 -2.87 -29.94
C LYS A 178 7.16 -3.28 -29.28
N ILE A 179 6.76 -4.55 -29.39
CA ILE A 179 5.53 -5.05 -28.73
C ILE A 179 5.55 -4.82 -27.22
N TRP A 180 6.68 -5.02 -26.53
CA TRP A 180 6.76 -4.83 -25.08
C TRP A 180 6.80 -3.37 -24.67
N LEU A 181 7.26 -2.49 -25.56
CA LEU A 181 7.11 -1.04 -25.41
C LEU A 181 5.62 -0.65 -25.46
N LEU A 182 4.84 -1.23 -26.38
CA LEU A 182 3.40 -0.99 -26.48
C LEU A 182 2.63 -1.58 -25.29
N VAL A 183 2.98 -2.79 -24.84
CA VAL A 183 2.38 -3.42 -23.66
C VAL A 183 2.62 -2.57 -22.41
N SER A 184 3.86 -2.11 -22.19
CA SER A 184 4.15 -1.22 -21.05
C SER A 184 3.46 0.13 -21.17
N ALA A 185 3.39 0.72 -22.37
CA ALA A 185 2.60 1.95 -22.60
C ALA A 185 1.12 1.76 -22.26
N PHE A 186 0.52 0.64 -22.66
CA PHE A 186 -0.85 0.29 -22.30
C PHE A 186 -1.04 0.18 -20.77
N CYS A 187 -0.11 -0.49 -20.06
CA CYS A 187 -0.15 -0.60 -18.60
C CYS A 187 -0.03 0.77 -17.91
N ILE A 188 0.81 1.67 -18.43
CA ILE A 188 0.90 3.04 -17.94
C ILE A 188 -0.44 3.75 -18.13
N ILE A 189 -0.99 3.73 -19.35
CA ILE A 189 -2.23 4.45 -19.69
C ILE A 189 -3.41 3.97 -18.84
N ILE A 190 -3.62 2.66 -18.71
CA ILE A 190 -4.77 2.12 -17.97
C ILE A 190 -4.71 2.47 -16.48
N ASN A 191 -3.52 2.41 -15.86
CA ASN A 191 -3.37 2.79 -14.46
C ASN A 191 -3.40 4.32 -14.28
N LEU A 192 -2.84 5.07 -15.22
CA LEU A 192 -2.88 6.53 -15.22
C LEU A 192 -4.32 7.06 -15.31
N ALA A 193 -5.19 6.39 -16.08
CA ALA A 193 -6.61 6.72 -16.18
C ALA A 193 -7.36 6.57 -14.83
N GLU A 194 -6.91 5.69 -13.94
CA GLU A 194 -7.48 5.53 -12.59
C GLU A 194 -6.87 6.53 -11.58
N ILE A 195 -5.69 7.07 -11.86
CA ILE A 195 -4.92 7.92 -10.93
C ILE A 195 -5.18 9.41 -11.19
N VAL A 196 -5.08 9.83 -12.45
CA VAL A 196 -5.11 11.24 -12.84
C VAL A 196 -6.39 11.97 -12.45
N PRO A 197 -7.60 11.36 -12.55
CA PRO A 197 -8.83 12.05 -12.14
C PRO A 197 -8.81 12.57 -10.70
N TRP A 198 -8.05 11.94 -9.79
CA TRP A 198 -7.97 12.35 -8.39
C TRP A 198 -7.20 13.66 -8.16
N TYR A 199 -6.42 14.12 -9.15
CA TYR A 199 -5.70 15.38 -9.09
C TYR A 199 -6.47 16.56 -9.70
N PHE A 200 -7.69 16.32 -10.20
CA PHE A 200 -8.57 17.36 -10.72
C PHE A 200 -9.82 17.48 -9.84
N PRO A 201 -10.26 18.71 -9.50
CA PRO A 201 -11.46 18.91 -8.71
C PRO A 201 -12.67 18.35 -9.48
N ALA A 202 -13.55 17.64 -8.78
CA ALA A 202 -14.80 17.22 -9.39
C ALA A 202 -15.69 18.46 -9.62
N PRO A 203 -16.51 18.51 -10.69
CA PRO A 203 -17.27 19.71 -11.08
C PRO A 203 -18.17 20.32 -9.99
N ALA A 204 -18.61 19.53 -9.00
CA ALA A 204 -19.42 19.99 -7.88
C ALA A 204 -18.65 20.84 -6.83
N PHE A 205 -17.32 20.92 -6.92
CA PHE A 205 -16.44 21.57 -5.93
C PHE A 205 -15.66 22.78 -6.49
N ALA A 206 -15.86 23.13 -7.76
CA ALA A 206 -15.14 24.23 -8.43
C ALA A 206 -15.73 25.63 -8.16
N GLY A 207 -16.69 25.76 -7.24
CA GLY A 207 -17.26 27.04 -6.85
C GLY A 207 -16.76 27.46 -5.47
N GLU A 208 -16.44 28.75 -5.30
CA GLU A 208 -16.42 29.37 -3.97
C GLU A 208 -17.82 29.19 -3.37
N ILE A 209 -18.03 28.16 -2.55
CA ILE A 209 -19.25 28.05 -1.75
C ILE A 209 -19.04 29.04 -0.61
N PRO A 210 -19.75 30.19 -0.57
CA PRO A 210 -19.76 31.02 0.62
C PRO A 210 -20.40 30.18 1.71
N GLY A 211 -19.68 29.91 2.77
CA GLY A 211 -20.13 28.95 3.76
C GLY A 211 -19.22 28.88 4.96
N GLN A 212 -19.66 28.11 5.95
CA GLN A 212 -18.96 27.99 7.22
C GLN A 212 -18.01 26.81 7.18
N GLN A 213 -16.80 27.02 7.67
CA GLN A 213 -15.76 26.00 7.63
C GLN A 213 -15.92 25.00 8.76
N LEU A 214 -15.64 23.73 8.45
CA LEU A 214 -15.64 22.64 9.40
C LEU A 214 -14.40 21.77 9.15
N ARG A 215 -13.58 21.55 10.19
CA ARG A 215 -12.41 20.65 10.09
C ARG A 215 -12.69 19.31 10.75
N ILE A 216 -12.39 18.23 10.01
CA ILE A 216 -12.46 16.86 10.52
C ILE A 216 -11.07 16.22 10.49
N LEU A 217 -10.69 15.57 11.60
CA LEU A 217 -9.52 14.71 11.69
C LEU A 217 -9.97 13.26 11.86
N HIS A 218 -9.50 12.37 11.00
CA HIS A 218 -9.66 10.92 11.14
C HIS A 218 -8.30 10.25 11.40
N SER A 219 -8.27 9.29 12.32
CA SER A 219 -7.09 8.43 12.52
C SER A 219 -7.49 7.01 12.92
N ASN A 220 -7.07 6.01 12.13
CA ASN A 220 -6.88 4.65 12.65
C ASN A 220 -5.66 4.67 13.59
N VAL A 221 -5.88 4.45 14.89
CA VAL A 221 -4.83 4.60 15.91
C VAL A 221 -3.91 3.38 16.02
N LEU A 222 -4.27 2.26 15.38
CA LEU A 222 -3.70 0.93 15.54
C LEU A 222 -3.76 0.45 17.00
N THR A 223 -4.55 -0.59 17.28
CA THR A 223 -4.78 -1.08 18.66
C THR A 223 -3.50 -1.27 19.48
N SER A 224 -2.44 -1.78 18.85
CA SER A 224 -1.16 -2.08 19.49
C SER A 224 -0.22 -0.88 19.66
N ASN A 225 -0.54 0.27 19.05
CA ASN A 225 0.25 1.48 19.15
C ASN A 225 0.09 2.09 20.56
N GLN A 226 1.21 2.47 21.17
CA GLN A 226 1.24 3.10 22.50
C GLN A 226 1.70 4.56 22.43
N ARG A 227 1.84 5.14 21.23
CA ARG A 227 2.20 6.55 21.04
C ARG A 227 0.97 7.46 21.20
N TYR A 228 0.30 7.36 22.36
CA TYR A 228 -0.91 8.14 22.68
C TYR A 228 -0.66 9.65 22.56
N ALA A 229 0.46 10.10 23.12
CA ALA A 229 0.84 11.51 23.12
C ALA A 229 1.01 12.09 21.72
N ASP A 230 1.49 11.31 20.74
CA ASP A 230 1.64 11.75 19.35
C ASP A 230 0.27 12.07 18.72
N VAL A 231 -0.71 11.18 18.90
CA VAL A 231 -2.08 11.37 18.40
C VAL A 231 -2.75 12.55 19.09
N ILE A 232 -2.67 12.62 20.42
CA ILE A 232 -3.26 13.73 21.20
C ILE A 232 -2.61 15.07 20.82
N SER A 233 -1.29 15.10 20.64
CA SER A 233 -0.57 16.31 20.22
C SER A 233 -0.96 16.73 18.81
N LEU A 234 -1.16 15.78 17.90
CA LEU A 234 -1.66 16.08 16.56
C LEU A 234 -3.04 16.74 16.62
N VAL A 235 -3.96 16.19 17.41
CA VAL A 235 -5.31 16.76 17.58
C VAL A 235 -5.24 18.17 18.15
N LYS A 236 -4.43 18.40 19.19
CA LYS A 236 -4.21 19.74 19.78
C LYS A 236 -3.58 20.72 18.78
N LYS A 237 -2.71 20.24 17.89
CA LYS A 237 -2.05 21.05 16.85
C LYS A 237 -2.99 21.42 15.70
N GLU A 238 -3.71 20.45 15.15
CA GLU A 238 -4.58 20.65 13.98
C GLU A 238 -5.91 21.32 14.35
N GLN A 239 -6.27 21.30 15.64
CA GLN A 239 -7.48 21.89 16.22
C GLN A 239 -8.78 21.58 15.45
N PRO A 240 -9.05 20.31 15.10
CA PRO A 240 -10.25 19.97 14.34
C PRO A 240 -11.51 20.30 15.14
N ASP A 241 -12.63 20.51 14.45
CA ASP A 241 -13.93 20.66 15.10
C ASP A 241 -14.51 19.31 15.51
N ILE A 242 -14.17 18.26 14.75
CA ILE A 242 -14.52 16.87 15.02
C ILE A 242 -13.27 16.01 14.81
N ALA A 243 -12.91 15.21 15.81
CA ALA A 243 -11.88 14.18 15.72
C ALA A 243 -12.51 12.79 15.86
N VAL A 244 -12.23 11.91 14.90
CA VAL A 244 -12.77 10.55 14.86
C VAL A 244 -11.65 9.51 14.83
N PHE A 245 -11.83 8.42 15.57
CA PHE A 245 -10.81 7.39 15.76
C PHE A 245 -11.40 6.00 15.58
N VAL A 246 -10.63 5.10 14.96
CA VAL A 246 -10.95 3.67 14.84
C VAL A 246 -9.78 2.84 15.37
N GLU A 247 -10.04 1.58 15.73
CA GLU A 247 -9.10 0.72 16.51
C GLU A 247 -8.81 1.25 17.91
N VAL A 248 -9.81 1.89 18.50
CA VAL A 248 -9.74 2.38 19.88
C VAL A 248 -9.91 1.18 20.82
N SER A 249 -8.81 0.77 21.45
CA SER A 249 -8.82 -0.22 22.52
C SER A 249 -9.25 0.40 23.86
N THR A 250 -9.43 -0.41 24.91
CA THR A 250 -9.76 0.12 26.24
C THR A 250 -8.66 1.08 26.75
N SER A 251 -7.40 0.77 26.44
CA SER A 251 -6.27 1.64 26.78
C SER A 251 -6.29 2.93 25.97
N TRP A 252 -6.57 2.87 24.67
CA TRP A 252 -6.72 4.06 23.85
C TRP A 252 -7.89 4.94 24.30
N ALA A 253 -9.04 4.36 24.65
CA ALA A 253 -10.20 5.10 25.15
C ALA A 253 -9.85 5.90 26.42
N LYS A 254 -9.11 5.26 27.34
CA LYS A 254 -8.62 5.92 28.56
C LYS A 254 -7.69 7.09 28.23
N GLU A 255 -6.70 6.89 27.38
CA GLU A 255 -5.70 7.93 27.07
C GLU A 255 -6.30 9.08 26.24
N LEU A 256 -7.25 8.79 25.33
CA LEU A 256 -7.96 9.81 24.56
C LEU A 256 -8.92 10.65 25.41
N SER A 257 -9.30 10.22 26.61
CA SER A 257 -10.23 10.97 27.47
C SER A 257 -9.74 12.39 27.82
N VAL A 258 -8.43 12.65 27.77
CA VAL A 258 -7.87 14.01 27.93
C VAL A 258 -8.38 14.99 26.86
N LEU A 259 -8.84 14.49 25.71
CA LEU A 259 -9.40 15.30 24.65
C LEU A 259 -10.74 15.94 25.07
N SER A 260 -11.43 15.43 26.09
CA SER A 260 -12.63 16.06 26.64
C SER A 260 -12.38 17.47 27.20
N GLU A 261 -11.13 17.84 27.48
CA GLU A 261 -10.74 19.21 27.85
C GLU A 261 -11.00 20.24 26.72
N ILE A 262 -10.93 19.80 25.46
CA ILE A 262 -11.09 20.65 24.26
C ILE A 262 -12.31 20.27 23.42
N PHE A 263 -12.94 19.11 23.70
CA PHE A 263 -14.15 18.63 23.08
C PHE A 263 -15.23 18.35 24.13
N PRO A 264 -16.18 19.27 24.34
CA PRO A 264 -17.27 19.09 25.30
C PRO A 264 -18.23 17.95 24.97
N TYR A 265 -18.23 17.46 23.72
CA TYR A 265 -19.09 16.37 23.27
C TYR A 265 -18.25 15.20 22.79
N SER A 266 -18.60 13.99 23.20
CA SER A 266 -17.95 12.78 22.74
C SER A 266 -18.91 11.60 22.75
N GLU A 267 -18.70 10.66 21.83
CA GLU A 267 -19.41 9.39 21.77
C GLU A 267 -18.39 8.29 21.49
N GLN A 268 -18.58 7.13 22.11
CA GLN A 268 -17.64 6.01 21.98
C GLN A 268 -18.38 4.70 21.88
N GLN A 269 -17.78 3.78 21.15
CA GLN A 269 -18.28 2.42 21.02
C GLN A 269 -17.13 1.44 21.13
N GLN A 270 -17.31 0.42 21.97
CA GLN A 270 -16.40 -0.72 22.08
C GLN A 270 -17.11 -1.99 21.58
N GLU A 271 -16.65 -2.58 20.48
CA GLU A 271 -17.12 -3.91 20.02
C GLU A 271 -16.28 -5.03 20.61
N SER A 272 -14.96 -4.84 20.65
CA SER A 272 -13.98 -5.70 21.32
C SER A 272 -12.71 -4.89 21.60
N GLU A 273 -11.70 -5.47 22.26
CA GLU A 273 -10.44 -4.77 22.55
C GLU A 273 -9.69 -4.27 21.29
N GLU A 274 -9.81 -4.97 20.16
CA GLU A 274 -9.19 -4.56 18.89
C GLU A 274 -10.03 -3.52 18.14
N TYR A 275 -11.30 -3.37 18.53
CA TYR A 275 -12.34 -2.86 17.67
C TYR A 275 -13.27 -1.92 18.44
N GLY A 276 -12.74 -0.74 18.74
CA GLY A 276 -13.54 0.40 19.17
C GLY A 276 -13.43 1.57 18.20
N SER A 277 -14.38 2.49 18.35
CA SER A 277 -14.43 3.75 17.62
C SER A 277 -14.85 4.88 18.56
N ALA A 278 -14.38 6.08 18.27
CA ALA A 278 -14.67 7.26 19.09
C ALA A 278 -14.87 8.50 18.22
N ILE A 279 -15.80 9.36 18.64
CA ILE A 279 -16.06 10.69 18.11
C ILE A 279 -15.81 11.67 19.26
N TYR A 280 -15.00 12.69 19.02
CA TYR A 280 -14.82 13.85 19.89
C TYR A 280 -15.17 15.10 19.08
N SER A 281 -15.99 15.99 19.63
CA SER A 281 -16.57 17.11 18.90
C SER A 281 -16.66 18.37 19.75
N LYS A 282 -16.35 19.52 19.14
CA LYS A 282 -16.60 20.85 19.70
C LYS A 282 -18.08 21.21 19.59
N LEU A 283 -18.75 20.59 18.63
CA LEU A 283 -20.13 20.81 18.25
C LEU A 283 -21.06 19.79 18.95
N PRO A 284 -22.27 20.18 19.35
CA PRO A 284 -23.21 19.26 19.99
C PRO A 284 -23.51 18.03 19.13
N LEU A 285 -23.42 16.86 19.76
CA LEU A 285 -23.83 15.58 19.17
C LEU A 285 -25.26 15.25 19.63
N ALA A 286 -26.10 14.83 18.68
CA ALA A 286 -27.46 14.37 18.90
C ALA A 286 -27.69 13.04 18.17
N ASN A 287 -28.78 12.33 18.51
CA ASN A 287 -29.19 11.09 17.86
C ASN A 287 -28.06 10.07 17.67
N THR A 288 -27.16 9.97 18.65
CA THR A 288 -26.03 9.05 18.56
C THR A 288 -26.54 7.61 18.58
N SER A 289 -25.98 6.76 17.71
CA SER A 289 -26.39 5.37 17.63
C SER A 289 -25.29 4.48 17.07
N VAL A 290 -25.34 3.21 17.45
CA VAL A 290 -24.46 2.17 16.94
C VAL A 290 -25.25 1.32 15.96
N LYS A 291 -24.80 1.22 14.71
CA LYS A 291 -25.51 0.50 13.66
C LYS A 291 -24.67 -0.60 13.03
N SER A 292 -25.21 -1.81 12.98
CA SER A 292 -24.65 -2.92 12.21
C SER A 292 -25.15 -2.85 10.76
N PHE A 293 -24.25 -2.57 9.82
CA PHE A 293 -24.52 -2.65 8.38
C PHE A 293 -24.21 -4.03 7.79
N SER A 294 -23.43 -4.84 8.50
CA SER A 294 -23.13 -6.25 8.20
C SER A 294 -23.13 -7.06 9.50
N SER A 295 -22.64 -8.31 9.47
CA SER A 295 -22.70 -9.19 10.65
C SER A 295 -21.50 -9.08 11.57
N ARG A 296 -20.37 -8.52 11.13
CA ARG A 296 -19.11 -8.53 11.91
C ARG A 296 -18.72 -7.19 12.53
N ARG A 297 -19.07 -6.07 11.91
CA ARG A 297 -18.65 -4.72 12.34
C ARG A 297 -19.83 -3.80 12.46
N LYS A 298 -19.76 -2.87 13.40
CA LYS A 298 -20.74 -1.79 13.52
C LYS A 298 -20.09 -0.46 13.14
N SER A 299 -20.95 0.53 12.96
CA SER A 299 -20.58 1.90 12.64
C SER A 299 -21.21 2.82 13.67
N LEU A 300 -20.47 3.86 14.05
CA LEU A 300 -20.93 4.85 15.00
C LEU A 300 -21.53 6.03 14.25
N LEU A 301 -22.79 6.35 14.53
CA LEU A 301 -23.54 7.41 13.88
C LEU A 301 -23.82 8.53 14.88
N ALA A 302 -23.79 9.77 14.40
CA ALA A 302 -24.18 10.95 15.17
C ALA A 302 -24.74 12.04 14.26
N ASP A 303 -25.69 12.81 14.74
CA ASP A 303 -26.08 14.09 14.15
C ASP A 303 -25.29 15.21 14.83
N VAL A 304 -24.57 16.00 14.05
CA VAL A 304 -23.76 17.12 14.53
C VAL A 304 -24.53 18.42 14.31
N GLN A 305 -24.74 19.18 15.37
CA GLN A 305 -25.35 20.51 15.28
C GLN A 305 -24.31 21.55 14.86
N PHE A 306 -24.42 22.04 13.63
CA PHE A 306 -23.49 23.01 13.06
C PHE A 306 -24.25 24.27 12.62
N GLN A 307 -24.18 25.31 13.44
CA GLN A 307 -24.71 26.66 13.14
C GLN A 307 -26.17 26.66 12.64
N GLY A 308 -27.04 25.90 13.33
CA GLY A 308 -28.46 25.78 12.99
C GLY A 308 -28.79 24.77 11.90
N LYS A 309 -27.79 24.12 11.29
CA LYS A 309 -27.95 22.95 10.41
C LYS A 309 -27.60 21.67 11.17
N ILE A 310 -28.12 20.55 10.70
CA ILE A 310 -27.76 19.20 11.18
C ILE A 310 -26.91 18.53 10.11
N ILE A 311 -25.74 18.03 10.49
CA ILE A 311 -24.88 17.21 9.63
C ILE A 311 -24.93 15.78 10.16
N SER A 312 -25.34 14.82 9.36
CA SER A 312 -25.28 13.41 9.75
C SER A 312 -23.86 12.88 9.52
N LEU A 313 -23.31 12.20 10.51
CA LEU A 313 -21.96 11.63 10.51
C LEU A 313 -22.03 10.11 10.68
N ILE A 314 -21.29 9.38 9.85
CA ILE A 314 -21.13 7.93 9.94
C ILE A 314 -19.64 7.59 10.01
N LEU A 315 -19.20 7.08 11.16
CA LEU A 315 -17.86 6.56 11.36
C LEU A 315 -17.82 5.06 11.07
N VAL A 316 -17.03 4.65 10.07
CA VAL A 316 -16.98 3.28 9.57
C VAL A 316 -15.62 2.63 9.80
N HIS A 317 -15.62 1.34 10.11
CA HIS A 317 -14.42 0.52 10.08
C HIS A 317 -14.79 -0.95 9.76
N PRO A 318 -15.08 -1.26 8.48
CA PRO A 318 -15.38 -2.62 8.05
C PRO A 318 -14.19 -3.58 8.21
N THR A 319 -14.46 -4.89 8.06
CA THR A 319 -13.43 -5.92 8.24
C THR A 319 -12.31 -5.84 7.20
N VAL A 320 -11.09 -6.18 7.62
CA VAL A 320 -9.94 -6.32 6.73
C VAL A 320 -10.19 -7.50 5.76
N PRO A 321 -10.17 -7.29 4.42
CA PRO A 321 -10.61 -8.27 3.45
C PRO A 321 -9.54 -9.31 3.07
N ILE A 322 -8.74 -9.81 4.01
CA ILE A 322 -7.70 -10.83 3.73
C ILE A 322 -8.23 -12.26 3.67
N LYS A 323 -9.40 -12.52 4.26
CA LYS A 323 -10.11 -13.82 4.21
C LYS A 323 -11.38 -13.68 3.40
N GLN A 324 -11.80 -14.74 2.71
CA GLN A 324 -13.00 -14.73 1.86
C GLN A 324 -14.26 -14.31 2.64
N GLU A 325 -14.42 -14.78 3.88
CA GLU A 325 -15.53 -14.40 4.76
C GLU A 325 -15.54 -12.91 5.11
N SER A 326 -14.38 -12.33 5.48
CA SER A 326 -14.24 -10.90 5.77
C SER A 326 -14.43 -10.06 4.51
N PHE A 327 -13.92 -10.52 3.35
CA PHE A 327 -14.17 -9.89 2.06
C PHE A 327 -15.67 -9.80 1.76
N ILE A 328 -16.42 -10.90 1.92
CA ILE A 328 -17.87 -10.93 1.72
C ILE A 328 -18.58 -9.99 2.71
N ASP A 329 -18.20 -10.03 3.99
CA ASP A 329 -18.82 -9.20 5.01
C ASP A 329 -18.58 -7.70 4.79
N ARG A 330 -17.32 -7.29 4.55
CA ARG A 330 -16.98 -5.91 4.23
C ARG A 330 -17.70 -5.42 2.98
N ASN A 331 -17.83 -6.23 1.94
CA ASN A 331 -18.57 -5.86 0.74
C ASN A 331 -20.08 -5.66 1.00
N LYS A 332 -20.70 -6.54 1.80
CA LYS A 332 -22.08 -6.34 2.25
C LYS A 332 -22.22 -5.04 3.03
N GLN A 333 -21.26 -4.74 3.90
CA GLN A 333 -21.25 -3.52 4.70
C GLN A 333 -21.16 -2.27 3.82
N LEU A 334 -20.24 -2.23 2.85
CA LEU A 334 -20.09 -1.11 1.91
C LEU A 334 -21.38 -0.90 1.11
N THR A 335 -21.99 -1.96 0.57
CA THR A 335 -23.27 -1.85 -0.13
C THR A 335 -24.36 -1.26 0.76
N ALA A 336 -24.53 -1.80 1.98
CA ALA A 336 -25.55 -1.33 2.92
C ALA A 336 -25.32 0.13 3.39
N ILE A 337 -24.06 0.58 3.51
CA ILE A 337 -23.72 1.97 3.79
C ILE A 337 -24.17 2.86 2.62
N GLY A 338 -23.90 2.47 1.37
CA GLY A 338 -24.35 3.20 0.19
C GLY A 338 -25.88 3.31 0.12
N GLU A 339 -26.59 2.20 0.32
CA GLU A 339 -28.06 2.16 0.35
C GLU A 339 -28.65 3.01 1.48
N TYR A 340 -28.00 3.03 2.65
CA TYR A 340 -28.42 3.86 3.78
C TYR A 340 -28.15 5.34 3.56
N ALA A 341 -27.04 5.70 2.91
CA ALA A 341 -26.69 7.09 2.61
C ALA A 341 -27.65 7.73 1.59
N ALA A 342 -28.11 6.97 0.60
CA ALA A 342 -28.94 7.47 -0.49
C ALA A 342 -30.22 8.25 -0.09
N PRO A 343 -31.01 7.82 0.91
CA PRO A 343 -32.19 8.55 1.37
C PRO A 343 -31.93 9.62 2.46
N VAL A 344 -30.69 9.79 2.95
CA VAL A 344 -30.38 10.79 3.98
C VAL A 344 -30.57 12.19 3.40
N LYS A 345 -31.36 13.02 4.09
CA LYS A 345 -31.70 14.40 3.65
C LYS A 345 -30.77 15.47 4.19
N ASN A 346 -30.15 15.22 5.34
CA ASN A 346 -29.17 16.13 5.92
C ASN A 346 -27.85 16.06 5.13
N PRO A 347 -27.03 17.12 5.11
CA PRO A 347 -25.63 17.01 4.74
C PRO A 347 -24.99 15.82 5.46
N LEU A 348 -24.33 14.93 4.70
CA LEU A 348 -23.86 13.64 5.19
C LEU A 348 -22.36 13.52 5.04
N ILE A 349 -21.69 13.06 6.09
CA ILE A 349 -20.27 12.73 6.11
C ILE A 349 -20.13 11.25 6.46
N VAL A 350 -19.40 10.49 5.65
CA VAL A 350 -19.01 9.10 5.94
C VAL A 350 -17.49 9.04 5.98
N VAL A 351 -16.91 8.70 7.12
CA VAL A 351 -15.47 8.80 7.38
C VAL A 351 -14.97 7.55 8.08
N GLY A 352 -13.74 7.14 7.80
CA GLY A 352 -13.15 5.98 8.45
C GLY A 352 -12.05 5.30 7.65
N ASP A 353 -11.58 4.17 8.16
CA ASP A 353 -10.79 3.20 7.43
C ASP A 353 -11.72 2.20 6.74
N PHE A 354 -11.84 2.29 5.42
CA PHE A 354 -12.75 1.44 4.65
C PHE A 354 -12.13 0.10 4.28
N ASN A 355 -10.85 -0.13 4.61
CA ASN A 355 -10.09 -1.32 4.24
C ASN A 355 -10.12 -1.61 2.72
N THR A 356 -10.34 -0.59 1.89
CA THR A 356 -10.35 -0.69 0.43
C THR A 356 -9.99 0.65 -0.21
N THR A 357 -9.33 0.62 -1.36
CA THR A 357 -8.97 1.83 -2.11
C THR A 357 -10.12 2.34 -2.95
N MET A 358 -10.05 3.60 -3.38
CA MET A 358 -11.05 4.19 -4.28
C MET A 358 -11.17 3.53 -5.66
N TRP A 359 -10.20 2.68 -6.03
CA TRP A 359 -10.20 1.92 -7.28
C TRP A 359 -11.01 0.62 -7.22
N SER A 360 -11.40 0.16 -6.03
CA SER A 360 -12.21 -1.04 -5.89
C SER A 360 -13.61 -0.85 -6.50
N PRO A 361 -14.15 -1.86 -7.21
CA PRO A 361 -15.53 -1.79 -7.70
C PRO A 361 -16.56 -1.69 -6.57
N PHE A 362 -16.33 -2.32 -5.42
CA PHE A 362 -17.24 -2.24 -4.27
C PHE A 362 -17.26 -0.85 -3.64
N TYR A 363 -16.10 -0.20 -3.57
CA TYR A 363 -16.01 1.20 -3.18
C TYR A 363 -16.78 2.09 -4.16
N LYS A 364 -16.53 1.93 -5.47
CA LYS A 364 -17.21 2.71 -6.53
C LYS A 364 -18.73 2.53 -6.44
N ASN A 365 -19.21 1.30 -6.23
CA ASN A 365 -20.63 1.00 -6.07
C ASN A 365 -21.25 1.67 -4.85
N MET A 366 -20.59 1.62 -3.68
CA MET A 366 -21.07 2.30 -2.46
C MET A 366 -21.18 3.81 -2.67
N VAL A 367 -20.13 4.43 -3.23
CA VAL A 367 -20.10 5.88 -3.48
C VAL A 367 -21.20 6.30 -4.45
N ASN A 368 -21.37 5.56 -5.56
CA ASN A 368 -22.39 5.85 -6.56
C ASN A 368 -23.80 5.66 -6.01
N THR A 369 -24.06 4.54 -5.33
CA THR A 369 -25.37 4.23 -4.72
C THR A 369 -25.74 5.29 -3.67
N GLY A 370 -24.79 5.66 -2.81
CA GLY A 370 -24.98 6.67 -1.77
C GLY A 370 -25.02 8.11 -2.27
N LYS A 371 -24.77 8.35 -3.57
CA LYS A 371 -24.59 9.71 -4.15
C LYS A 371 -23.56 10.53 -3.38
N LEU A 372 -22.49 9.86 -2.95
CA LEU A 372 -21.40 10.44 -2.18
C LEU A 372 -20.28 10.88 -3.11
N HIS A 373 -19.43 11.76 -2.60
CA HIS A 373 -18.21 12.20 -3.26
C HIS A 373 -17.04 12.02 -2.30
N ASN A 374 -15.90 11.55 -2.78
CA ASN A 374 -14.71 11.47 -1.94
C ASN A 374 -14.05 12.83 -1.86
N ALA A 375 -13.77 13.27 -0.63
CA ALA A 375 -13.15 14.56 -0.36
C ALA A 375 -11.77 14.71 -1.01
N ARG A 376 -11.06 13.62 -1.32
CA ARG A 376 -9.75 13.72 -2.00
C ARG A 376 -9.81 14.17 -3.46
N SER A 377 -10.99 14.27 -4.07
CA SER A 377 -11.09 14.68 -5.48
C SER A 377 -10.49 16.07 -5.66
N GLY A 378 -9.42 16.18 -6.44
CA GLY A 378 -8.66 17.42 -6.64
C GLY A 378 -7.40 17.55 -5.78
N PHE A 379 -7.17 16.63 -4.83
CA PHE A 379 -6.04 16.66 -3.91
C PHE A 379 -5.11 15.44 -4.05
N GLY A 380 -5.42 14.54 -4.99
CA GLY A 380 -4.60 13.38 -5.34
C GLY A 380 -4.95 12.11 -4.58
N ILE A 381 -4.01 11.16 -4.58
CA ILE A 381 -4.24 9.80 -4.06
C ILE A 381 -4.31 9.78 -2.54
N LEU A 382 -3.45 10.56 -1.87
CA LEU A 382 -3.34 10.64 -0.40
C LEU A 382 -3.27 9.27 0.29
N PRO A 383 -2.24 8.44 0.00
CA PRO A 383 -2.10 7.13 0.62
C PRO A 383 -1.87 7.22 2.13
N THR A 384 -2.49 6.31 2.87
CA THR A 384 -2.49 6.31 4.34
C THR A 384 -1.86 5.06 4.93
N TRP A 385 -1.86 3.93 4.21
CA TRP A 385 -1.38 2.63 4.72
C TRP A 385 -0.56 1.86 3.68
N PRO A 386 0.44 1.04 4.05
CA PRO A 386 0.99 0.85 5.39
C PRO A 386 2.20 1.73 5.63
N THR A 387 2.24 2.53 6.70
CA THR A 387 3.32 3.51 6.96
C THR A 387 4.72 2.89 7.04
N PHE A 388 4.83 1.60 7.33
CA PHE A 388 6.08 0.84 7.42
C PHE A 388 6.64 0.38 6.07
N MET A 389 5.87 0.45 4.98
CA MET A 389 6.31 0.09 3.63
C MET A 389 5.90 1.17 2.61
N PRO A 390 6.65 2.30 2.52
CA PRO A 390 6.33 3.44 1.64
C PRO A 390 6.07 3.11 0.18
N LEU A 391 6.73 2.09 -0.37
CA LEU A 391 6.54 1.67 -1.77
C LEU A 391 5.21 0.94 -2.00
N ALA A 392 4.56 0.46 -0.93
CA ALA A 392 3.27 -0.25 -0.96
C ALA A 392 2.10 0.61 -0.47
N TYR A 393 2.29 1.93 -0.38
CA TYR A 393 1.28 2.89 0.08
C TYR A 393 0.02 2.87 -0.78
N ILE A 394 -1.13 2.70 -0.12
CA ILE A 394 -2.47 2.71 -0.67
C ILE A 394 -3.41 3.54 0.21
N PRO A 395 -4.45 4.17 -0.37
CA PRO A 395 -5.32 5.09 0.35
C PRO A 395 -6.63 4.42 0.80
N ILE A 396 -6.60 3.75 1.95
CA ILE A 396 -7.74 2.97 2.47
C ILE A 396 -8.60 3.73 3.50
N ASP A 397 -8.08 4.84 4.04
CA ASP A 397 -8.84 5.77 4.85
C ASP A 397 -9.49 6.82 3.97
N HIS A 398 -10.78 7.08 4.15
CA HIS A 398 -11.54 8.01 3.31
C HIS A 398 -12.43 8.93 4.14
N LEU A 399 -12.70 10.10 3.58
CA LEU A 399 -13.80 10.96 3.98
C LEU A 399 -14.67 11.21 2.74
N LEU A 400 -15.93 10.82 2.84
CA LEU A 400 -16.94 10.96 1.81
C LEU A 400 -17.97 11.97 2.26
N VAL A 401 -18.46 12.79 1.34
CA VAL A 401 -19.45 13.82 1.61
C VAL A 401 -20.61 13.75 0.62
N SER A 402 -21.80 14.17 1.05
CA SER A 402 -22.92 14.45 0.15
C SER A 402 -22.71 15.77 -0.61
N LYS A 403 -23.50 15.98 -1.66
CA LYS A 403 -23.39 17.14 -2.57
C LYS A 403 -23.56 18.52 -1.89
N GLU A 404 -24.14 18.56 -0.70
CA GLU A 404 -24.37 19.79 0.08
C GLU A 404 -23.09 20.32 0.74
N ILE A 405 -22.02 19.52 0.78
CA ILE A 405 -20.77 19.84 1.47
C ILE A 405 -19.66 20.03 0.44
N GLY A 406 -19.05 21.21 0.44
CA GLY A 406 -17.81 21.48 -0.29
C GLY A 406 -16.57 21.02 0.46
N VAL A 407 -15.49 20.78 -0.29
CA VAL A 407 -14.20 20.37 0.27
C VAL A 407 -13.17 21.43 -0.11
N LEU A 408 -12.63 22.11 0.91
CA LEU A 408 -11.66 23.18 0.74
C LEU A 408 -10.24 22.64 0.66
N ASN A 409 -9.94 21.61 1.46
CA ASN A 409 -8.61 21.02 1.54
C ASN A 409 -8.68 19.62 2.16
N ILE A 410 -7.76 18.76 1.76
CA ILE A 410 -7.54 17.47 2.43
C ILE A 410 -6.07 17.06 2.30
N HIS A 411 -5.51 16.55 3.39
CA HIS A 411 -4.12 16.09 3.41
C HIS A 411 -3.91 15.00 4.46
N THR A 412 -2.81 14.27 4.32
CA THR A 412 -2.37 13.30 5.34
C THR A 412 -1.58 13.99 6.44
N GLY A 413 -1.80 13.54 7.67
CA GLY A 413 -1.03 13.93 8.84
C GLY A 413 0.33 13.21 8.91
N PRO A 414 1.18 13.57 9.89
CA PRO A 414 2.45 12.89 10.12
C PRO A 414 2.24 11.46 10.66
N LYS A 415 3.31 10.65 10.67
CA LYS A 415 3.29 9.33 11.33
C LYS A 415 3.15 9.52 12.84
N VAL A 416 2.10 8.94 13.41
CA VAL A 416 1.76 8.99 14.85
C VAL A 416 1.93 7.63 15.55
N GLY A 417 2.82 6.78 15.02
CA GLY A 417 3.08 5.42 15.53
C GLY A 417 2.18 4.34 14.92
N SER A 418 1.01 4.71 14.39
CA SER A 418 0.12 3.82 13.66
C SER A 418 0.72 3.36 12.32
N ASP A 419 0.27 2.21 11.81
CA ASP A 419 0.51 1.79 10.43
C ASP A 419 -0.36 2.56 9.42
N HIS A 420 -1.25 3.44 9.90
CA HIS A 420 -1.98 4.44 9.13
C HIS A 420 -1.44 5.88 9.34
N LEU A 421 -1.57 6.71 8.31
CA LEU A 421 -1.47 8.17 8.43
C LEU A 421 -2.85 8.75 8.74
N PRO A 422 -2.95 9.73 9.66
CA PRO A 422 -4.19 10.49 9.88
C PRO A 422 -4.62 11.24 8.61
N LEU A 423 -5.91 11.54 8.50
CA LEU A 423 -6.49 12.32 7.39
C LEU A 423 -7.14 13.59 7.96
N ILE A 424 -6.71 14.76 7.51
CA ILE A 424 -7.23 16.06 7.94
C ILE A 424 -7.95 16.68 6.75
N THR A 425 -9.23 17.02 6.94
CA THR A 425 -10.11 17.52 5.89
C THR A 425 -10.79 18.82 6.34
N ASP A 426 -10.68 19.85 5.51
CA ASP A 426 -11.37 21.12 5.64
C ASP A 426 -12.58 21.14 4.71
N LEU A 427 -13.76 21.34 5.27
CA LEU A 427 -15.05 21.32 4.59
C LEU A 427 -15.71 22.70 4.65
N VAL A 428 -16.70 22.92 3.78
CA VAL A 428 -17.54 24.12 3.76
C VAL A 428 -19.00 23.74 3.50
N LEU A 429 -19.93 24.36 4.22
CA LEU A 429 -21.39 24.10 4.14
C LEU A 429 -22.23 25.37 4.05
#